data_AF-A0A182U8Q7-F1
#
_entry.id   AF-A0A182U8Q7-F1
#
_cell.length_a   1.000
_cell.length_b   1.000
_cell.length_c   1.000
_cell.angle_alpha   90.00
_cell.angle_beta   90.00
_cell.angle_gamma   90.00
#
_symmetry.space_group_name_H-M   'P 1'
#
loop_
_entity.id
_entity.type
_entity.pdbx_description
1 polymer ?
#
loop_
_entity_poly.entity_id
_entity_poly.type
_entity_poly.pdbx_seq_one_letter_code
_entity_poly.pdbx_strand_id
1 'polypeptide(L)'
;MLHGPRGGSAIAATGNSTTTNHVTNNIPDLPQGLMDSADLLPKYRSDLVGKIRALRQELQLLQPQSGHCRLEVSRNEIFEESYRLIMKMRPKDMRKRLMVKFKGEEGLDYGGVAREWLYLLSHEMLNPQYGLFQYSRDDHYSLQINPDSSINPEHLSYFHFVGRILGIAVFHNHVLDGGFTLPFYKQLLNKPITLSDIEDVDPDLHRSLTWILENNITGIIDSTFSVENNSFGVLKVHELKPNGASIAVTEDNKREYVKLYVNYRFMRGIEQQFLALSKGFGELILSHLLRPFDERELELLISGISKIDVNDWKANTRLKQCTADTPQIVWFWQIVESYSPEMRAQLLQFVTGSCRVPLQGFRALQGSTGAVGPRLFTIHLTADVPLQNLPKAHTCFNRLDLPMYDSYQLMYDKLTQAVEETCGFAVE
;
A
#
# COMPACT_ATOMS: atom_id res chain seq x y z
N MET A 1 -32.38 -80.04 -35.24
CA MET A 1 -32.16 -80.27 -33.78
C MET A 1 -31.70 -78.94 -33.20
N LEU A 2 -32.22 -78.33 -32.13
CA LEU A 2 -33.31 -78.57 -31.20
C LEU A 2 -33.57 -77.22 -30.49
N HIS A 3 -34.85 -76.87 -30.30
CA HIS A 3 -35.48 -75.99 -29.29
C HIS A 3 -35.05 -74.52 -29.00
N GLY A 4 -36.06 -73.63 -29.03
CA GLY A 4 -36.10 -72.32 -28.33
C GLY A 4 -36.37 -72.44 -26.81
N PRO A 5 -36.95 -71.44 -26.09
CA PRO A 5 -37.96 -70.48 -26.57
C PRO A 5 -37.90 -69.03 -26.04
N ARG A 6 -38.92 -68.30 -26.50
CA ARG A 6 -39.44 -66.94 -26.26
C ARG A 6 -39.54 -66.43 -24.81
N GLY A 7 -39.50 -65.10 -24.69
CA GLY A 7 -40.24 -64.31 -23.68
C GLY A 7 -40.17 -62.82 -24.03
N GLY A 8 -41.31 -62.20 -24.38
CA GLY A 8 -41.38 -60.80 -24.82
C GLY A 8 -41.92 -59.85 -23.75
N SER A 9 -41.72 -58.56 -23.96
CA SER A 9 -42.71 -57.52 -23.62
C SER A 9 -42.43 -56.29 -24.48
N ALA A 10 -43.51 -55.56 -24.76
CA ALA A 10 -43.58 -54.53 -25.78
C ALA A 10 -43.83 -53.16 -25.14
N ILE A 11 -43.61 -52.12 -25.95
CA ILE A 11 -44.18 -50.76 -25.90
C ILE A 11 -43.47 -49.77 -24.97
N ALA A 12 -42.77 -48.79 -25.54
CA ALA A 12 -43.31 -47.42 -25.71
C ALA A 12 -42.27 -46.51 -26.40
N ALA A 13 -42.72 -45.83 -27.44
CA ALA A 13 -41.99 -44.79 -28.14
C ALA A 13 -41.84 -43.53 -27.28
N THR A 14 -40.70 -42.86 -27.36
CA THR A 14 -40.61 -41.39 -27.33
C THR A 14 -39.33 -40.98 -28.06
N GLY A 15 -39.46 -40.06 -29.01
CA GLY A 15 -38.34 -39.61 -29.82
C GLY A 15 -37.36 -38.75 -29.02
N ASN A 16 -36.17 -38.55 -29.58
CA ASN A 16 -35.50 -37.28 -29.37
C ASN A 16 -34.65 -36.89 -30.57
N SER A 17 -34.86 -35.63 -30.91
CA SER A 17 -34.28 -34.82 -31.96
C SER A 17 -32.77 -34.68 -31.82
N THR A 18 -32.13 -34.66 -32.98
CA THR A 18 -30.81 -34.09 -33.28
C THR A 18 -30.43 -32.89 -32.42
N THR A 19 -29.32 -32.99 -31.70
CA THR A 19 -28.58 -31.84 -31.16
C THR A 19 -27.16 -31.81 -31.70
N THR A 20 -26.82 -30.62 -32.17
CA THR A 20 -25.59 -30.15 -32.79
C THR A 20 -24.39 -30.20 -31.84
N ASN A 21 -23.25 -30.67 -32.35
CA ASN A 21 -21.94 -30.62 -31.70
C ASN A 21 -21.52 -29.17 -31.41
N HIS A 22 -21.41 -28.80 -30.13
CA HIS A 22 -20.56 -27.70 -29.67
C HIS A 22 -19.33 -28.29 -28.98
N VAL A 23 -18.16 -28.00 -29.55
CA VAL A 23 -16.85 -28.30 -28.98
C VAL A 23 -16.64 -27.42 -27.75
N THR A 24 -16.67 -28.01 -26.55
CA THR A 24 -16.28 -27.35 -25.31
C THR A 24 -14.77 -27.43 -25.15
N ASN A 25 -14.09 -26.28 -25.21
CA ASN A 25 -12.71 -26.14 -24.78
C ASN A 25 -12.65 -26.32 -23.26
N ASN A 26 -12.08 -27.43 -22.80
CA ASN A 26 -11.74 -27.67 -21.39
C ASN A 26 -10.65 -26.70 -20.95
N ILE A 27 -11.02 -25.75 -20.09
CA ILE A 27 -10.09 -25.02 -19.21
C ILE A 27 -9.97 -25.83 -17.92
N PRO A 28 -8.78 -26.05 -17.34
CA PRO A 28 -8.66 -26.77 -16.07
C PRO A 28 -9.33 -25.96 -14.95
N ASP A 29 -10.24 -26.62 -14.21
CA ASP A 29 -10.94 -26.09 -13.04
C ASP A 29 -9.97 -25.43 -12.04
N LEU A 30 -10.21 -24.15 -11.75
CA LEU A 30 -9.67 -23.51 -10.56
C LEU A 30 -10.30 -24.17 -9.31
N PRO A 31 -9.54 -24.40 -8.23
CA PRO A 31 -10.09 -25.00 -7.02
C PRO A 31 -11.20 -24.12 -6.41
N GLN A 32 -12.39 -24.72 -6.23
CA GLN A 32 -13.63 -24.12 -5.71
C GLN A 32 -13.54 -23.51 -4.29
N GLY A 33 -12.39 -23.54 -3.63
CA GLY A 33 -12.16 -22.87 -2.33
C GLY A 33 -12.03 -21.34 -2.39
N LEU A 34 -12.18 -20.73 -3.58
CA LEU A 34 -12.06 -19.29 -3.81
C LEU A 34 -13.39 -18.51 -3.68
N MET A 35 -14.53 -19.18 -3.57
CA MET A 35 -15.85 -18.53 -3.61
C MET A 35 -16.46 -18.25 -2.22
N ASP A 36 -16.15 -19.06 -1.20
CA ASP A 36 -16.94 -19.04 0.06
C ASP A 36 -16.42 -18.12 1.17
N SER A 37 -15.36 -17.32 0.93
CA SER A 37 -14.71 -16.52 1.99
C SER A 37 -14.72 -15.00 1.74
N ALA A 38 -15.49 -14.55 0.74
CA ALA A 38 -15.81 -13.13 0.54
C ALA A 38 -16.89 -12.64 1.52
N ASP A 39 -17.68 -13.55 2.10
CA ASP A 39 -18.84 -13.24 2.94
C ASP A 39 -18.52 -12.95 4.42
N LEU A 40 -17.24 -13.03 4.82
CA LEU A 40 -16.80 -12.81 6.21
C LEU A 40 -16.15 -11.44 6.46
N LEU A 41 -16.05 -10.58 5.44
CA LEU A 41 -15.54 -9.21 5.59
C LEU A 41 -16.71 -8.24 5.74
N PRO A 42 -16.60 -7.17 6.57
CA PRO A 42 -17.56 -6.07 6.56
C PRO A 42 -17.83 -5.62 5.11
N LYS A 43 -19.08 -5.33 4.73
CA LYS A 43 -19.48 -5.05 3.33
C LYS A 43 -18.59 -4.04 2.60
N TYR A 44 -18.04 -3.06 3.32
CA TYR A 44 -17.07 -2.10 2.79
C TYR A 44 -15.73 -2.74 2.39
N ARG A 45 -15.21 -3.67 3.21
CA ARG A 45 -13.98 -4.42 2.92
C ARG A 45 -14.18 -5.42 1.78
N SER A 46 -15.34 -6.07 1.65
CA SER A 46 -15.58 -7.01 0.54
C SER A 46 -15.69 -6.29 -0.81
N ASP A 47 -16.31 -5.10 -0.85
CA ASP A 47 -16.36 -4.23 -2.03
C ASP A 47 -14.95 -3.79 -2.47
N LEU A 48 -14.13 -3.31 -1.53
CA LEU A 48 -12.74 -2.90 -1.81
C LEU A 48 -11.89 -4.04 -2.37
N VAL A 49 -12.03 -5.27 -1.83
CA VAL A 49 -11.30 -6.43 -2.35
C VAL A 49 -11.70 -6.75 -3.80
N GLY A 50 -12.99 -6.57 -4.14
CA GLY A 50 -13.47 -6.66 -5.52
C GLY A 50 -12.83 -5.61 -6.43
N LYS A 51 -12.79 -4.35 -6.01
CA LYS A 51 -12.13 -3.24 -6.75
C LYS A 51 -10.65 -3.51 -6.99
N ILE A 52 -9.92 -3.96 -5.97
CA ILE A 52 -8.49 -4.31 -6.09
C ILE A 52 -8.30 -5.46 -7.10
N ARG A 53 -9.16 -6.48 -7.07
CA ARG A 53 -9.09 -7.59 -8.03
C ARG A 53 -9.28 -7.11 -9.46
N ALA A 54 -10.27 -6.25 -9.70
CA ALA A 54 -10.51 -5.65 -11.01
C ALA A 54 -9.31 -4.80 -11.47
N LEU A 55 -8.79 -3.93 -10.60
CA LEU A 55 -7.59 -3.14 -10.87
C LEU A 55 -6.41 -4.04 -11.26
N ARG A 56 -6.15 -5.12 -10.50
CA ARG A 56 -5.05 -6.04 -10.79
C ARG A 56 -5.20 -6.73 -12.15
N GLN A 57 -6.41 -7.11 -12.53
CA GLN A 57 -6.65 -7.70 -13.86
C GLN A 57 -6.26 -6.72 -14.97
N GLU A 58 -6.69 -5.46 -14.86
CA GLU A 58 -6.33 -4.42 -15.82
C GLU A 58 -4.82 -4.14 -15.86
N LEU A 59 -4.16 -4.05 -14.71
CA LEU A 59 -2.72 -3.82 -14.64
C LEU A 59 -1.91 -5.01 -15.20
N GLN A 60 -2.39 -6.24 -15.02
CA GLN A 60 -1.77 -7.44 -15.58
C GLN A 60 -1.87 -7.46 -17.11
N LEU A 61 -2.95 -6.94 -17.70
CA LEU A 61 -3.06 -6.76 -19.16
C LEU A 61 -2.05 -5.73 -19.69
N LEU A 62 -1.72 -4.72 -18.88
CA LEU A 62 -0.70 -3.72 -19.22
C LEU A 62 0.74 -4.20 -19.00
N GLN A 63 0.93 -5.31 -18.28
CA GLN A 63 2.25 -5.86 -17.97
C GLN A 63 2.83 -6.60 -19.19
N PRO A 64 4.03 -6.20 -19.68
CA PRO A 64 4.69 -6.92 -20.76
C PRO A 64 5.01 -8.38 -20.39
N GLN A 65 4.74 -9.31 -21.30
CA GLN A 65 4.95 -10.75 -21.08
C GLN A 65 6.42 -11.17 -21.03
N SER A 66 7.35 -10.32 -21.48
CA SER A 66 8.78 -10.60 -21.50
C SER A 66 9.63 -9.43 -21.00
N GLY A 67 10.79 -9.77 -20.45
CA GLY A 67 11.76 -8.83 -19.93
C GLY A 67 11.59 -8.54 -18.43
N HIS A 68 12.59 -7.85 -17.89
CA HIS A 68 12.68 -7.51 -16.47
C HIS A 68 13.01 -6.02 -16.31
N CYS A 69 12.39 -5.39 -15.32
CA CYS A 69 12.81 -4.09 -14.81
C CYS A 69 13.93 -4.35 -13.80
N ARG A 70 15.19 -4.18 -14.21
CA ARG A 70 16.37 -4.47 -13.38
C ARG A 70 16.86 -3.22 -12.68
N LEU A 71 16.94 -3.26 -11.37
CA LEU A 71 17.50 -2.21 -10.52
C LEU A 71 18.66 -2.79 -9.72
N GLU A 72 19.84 -2.19 -9.84
CA GLU A 72 21.01 -2.55 -9.03
C GLU A 72 21.43 -1.32 -8.23
N VAL A 73 21.22 -1.37 -6.92
CA VAL A 73 21.35 -0.23 -6.01
C VAL A 73 22.19 -0.57 -4.79
N SER A 74 22.85 0.40 -4.19
CA SER A 74 23.51 0.28 -2.88
C SER A 74 22.52 0.59 -1.75
N ARG A 75 22.67 -0.07 -0.59
CA ARG A 75 21.90 0.28 0.62
C ARG A 75 22.21 1.70 1.12
N ASN A 76 23.48 2.11 1.03
CA ASN A 76 23.95 3.40 1.55
C ASN A 76 23.46 4.62 0.73
N GLU A 77 23.20 4.44 -0.56
CA GLU A 77 22.77 5.50 -1.47
C GLU A 77 21.45 5.12 -2.15
N ILE A 78 20.55 4.46 -1.41
CA ILE A 78 19.35 3.87 -1.99
C ILE A 78 18.48 4.91 -2.70
N PHE A 79 18.35 6.12 -2.13
CA PHE A 79 17.54 7.19 -2.69
C PHE A 79 18.11 7.72 -4.01
N GLU A 80 19.37 8.17 -4.00
CA GLU A 80 20.02 8.79 -5.16
C GLU A 80 20.29 7.81 -6.31
N GLU A 81 20.64 6.56 -6.01
CA GLU A 81 20.80 5.54 -7.06
C GLU A 81 19.46 5.14 -7.67
N SER A 82 18.41 4.98 -6.86
CA SER A 82 17.06 4.70 -7.35
C SER A 82 16.53 5.83 -8.22
N TYR A 83 16.73 7.08 -7.80
CA TYR A 83 16.37 8.28 -8.58
C TYR A 83 17.02 8.25 -9.96
N ARG A 84 18.35 8.09 -10.03
CA ARG A 84 19.10 8.07 -11.30
C ARG A 84 18.65 6.96 -12.25
N LEU A 85 18.33 5.78 -11.72
CA LEU A 85 17.89 4.63 -12.53
C LEU A 85 16.45 4.82 -13.02
N ILE A 86 15.51 5.10 -12.12
CA ILE A 86 14.08 5.20 -12.44
C ILE A 86 13.78 6.38 -13.34
N MET A 87 14.45 7.52 -13.17
CA MET A 87 14.21 8.70 -14.01
C MET A 87 14.64 8.49 -15.46
N LYS A 88 15.67 7.67 -15.70
CA LYS A 88 16.12 7.28 -17.05
C LYS A 88 15.25 6.20 -17.71
N MET A 89 14.45 5.48 -16.93
CA MET A 89 13.60 4.41 -17.46
C MET A 89 12.36 4.96 -18.15
N ARG A 90 11.94 4.28 -19.22
CA ARG A 90 10.65 4.56 -19.86
C ARG A 90 9.52 3.87 -19.10
N PRO A 91 8.29 4.41 -19.10
CA PRO A 91 7.15 3.80 -18.41
C PRO A 91 6.89 2.33 -18.76
N LYS A 92 7.05 1.95 -20.03
CA LYS A 92 6.89 0.54 -20.48
C LYS A 92 7.91 -0.40 -19.85
N ASP A 93 9.11 0.09 -19.56
CA ASP A 93 10.17 -0.71 -18.96
C ASP A 93 9.92 -0.92 -17.46
N MET A 94 9.36 0.09 -16.77
CA MET A 94 8.98 0.01 -15.34
C MET A 94 7.81 -0.95 -15.06
N ARG A 95 6.96 -1.22 -16.07
CA ARG A 95 5.85 -2.19 -15.98
C ARG A 95 6.30 -3.66 -16.09
N LYS A 96 7.52 -3.92 -16.57
CA LYS A 96 8.07 -5.28 -16.63
C LYS A 96 8.29 -5.83 -15.23
N ARG A 97 8.37 -7.16 -15.08
CA ARG A 97 8.61 -7.81 -13.78
C ARG A 97 9.82 -7.18 -13.08
N LEU A 98 9.57 -6.63 -11.88
CA LEU A 98 10.57 -5.96 -11.07
C LEU A 98 11.61 -6.95 -10.53
N MET A 99 12.88 -6.64 -10.72
CA MET A 99 14.03 -7.39 -10.24
C MET A 99 15.03 -6.42 -9.62
N VAL A 100 15.08 -6.40 -8.29
CA VAL A 100 16.01 -5.54 -7.55
C VAL A 100 17.17 -6.38 -7.02
N LYS A 101 18.37 -5.80 -7.02
CA LYS A 101 19.59 -6.39 -6.50
C LYS A 101 20.38 -5.34 -5.71
N PHE A 102 20.80 -5.68 -4.49
CA PHE A 102 21.73 -4.85 -3.74
C PHE A 102 23.18 -5.13 -4.18
N LYS A 103 23.97 -4.07 -4.39
CA LYS A 103 25.39 -4.19 -4.78
C LYS A 103 26.19 -4.87 -3.68
N GLY A 104 27.00 -5.86 -4.06
CA GLY A 104 27.82 -6.63 -3.11
C GLY A 104 27.06 -7.73 -2.36
N GLU A 105 25.76 -7.89 -2.58
CA GLU A 105 24.94 -8.94 -1.97
C GLU A 105 24.57 -10.01 -3.01
N GLU A 106 24.73 -11.28 -2.64
CA GLU A 106 24.22 -12.40 -3.42
C GLU A 106 22.70 -12.50 -3.24
N GLY A 107 21.96 -11.73 -4.01
CA GLY A 107 20.50 -11.81 -4.07
C GLY A 107 20.04 -13.09 -4.77
N LEU A 108 19.71 -14.13 -4.00
CA LEU A 108 19.00 -15.32 -4.51
C LEU A 108 17.49 -15.05 -4.74
N ASP A 109 16.95 -13.99 -4.13
CA ASP A 109 15.52 -13.66 -4.05
C ASP A 109 15.18 -12.30 -4.68
N TYR A 110 14.71 -12.30 -5.92
CA TYR A 110 14.40 -11.06 -6.65
C TYR A 110 13.18 -10.28 -6.16
N GLY A 111 12.26 -10.88 -5.39
CA GLY A 111 11.01 -10.20 -4.98
C GLY A 111 10.91 -9.89 -3.48
N GLY A 112 11.63 -10.59 -2.60
CA GLY A 112 11.88 -10.10 -1.24
C GLY A 112 12.68 -8.80 -1.27
N VAL A 113 13.75 -8.79 -2.07
CA VAL A 113 14.61 -7.61 -2.26
C VAL A 113 13.84 -6.42 -2.85
N ALA A 114 12.84 -6.65 -3.72
CA ALA A 114 12.00 -5.58 -4.24
C ALA A 114 11.11 -4.93 -3.17
N ARG A 115 10.55 -5.73 -2.25
CA ARG A 115 9.75 -5.22 -1.11
C ARG A 115 10.64 -4.43 -0.15
N GLU A 116 11.79 -4.99 0.19
CA GLU A 116 12.77 -4.33 1.05
C GLU A 116 13.27 -3.01 0.44
N TRP A 117 13.58 -3.00 -0.86
CA TRP A 117 13.96 -1.78 -1.58
C TRP A 117 12.88 -0.70 -1.49
N LEU A 118 11.62 -1.04 -1.75
CA LEU A 118 10.51 -0.09 -1.63
C LEU A 118 10.32 0.40 -0.19
N TYR A 119 10.48 -0.47 0.80
CA TYR A 119 10.42 -0.11 2.22
C TYR A 119 11.51 0.93 2.56
N LEU A 120 12.77 0.61 2.27
CA LEU A 120 13.91 1.50 2.56
C LEU A 120 13.79 2.82 1.80
N LEU A 121 13.42 2.73 0.52
CA LEU A 121 13.25 3.92 -0.32
C LEU A 121 12.09 4.79 0.17
N SER A 122 10.99 4.19 0.64
CA SER A 122 9.86 4.96 1.19
C SER A 122 10.24 5.77 2.43
N HIS A 123 11.12 5.24 3.29
CA HIS A 123 11.63 6.00 4.45
C HIS A 123 12.48 7.19 4.02
N GLU A 124 13.39 6.99 3.06
CA GLU A 124 14.22 8.07 2.55
C GLU A 124 13.40 9.14 1.82
N MET A 125 12.47 8.73 0.95
CA MET A 125 11.61 9.67 0.20
C MET A 125 10.75 10.55 1.10
N LEU A 126 10.33 10.00 2.23
CA LEU A 126 9.43 10.63 3.19
C LEU A 126 10.18 11.31 4.35
N ASN A 127 11.51 11.23 4.36
CA ASN A 127 12.35 11.90 5.36
C ASN A 127 12.26 13.44 5.15
N PRO A 128 11.78 14.19 6.16
CA PRO A 128 11.67 15.65 6.05
C PRO A 128 12.99 16.37 5.78
N GLN A 129 14.14 15.74 6.05
CA GLN A 129 15.47 16.31 5.79
C GLN A 129 15.73 16.61 4.31
N TYR A 130 15.12 15.86 3.38
CA TYR A 130 15.21 16.16 1.95
C TYR A 130 14.35 17.37 1.54
N GLY A 131 13.52 17.88 2.44
CA GLY A 131 12.68 19.06 2.21
C GLY A 131 11.53 18.84 1.22
N LEU A 132 11.27 17.61 0.78
CA LEU A 132 10.17 17.28 -0.14
C LEU A 132 8.82 17.22 0.58
N PHE A 133 8.78 16.56 1.73
CA PHE A 133 7.59 16.41 2.56
C PHE A 133 7.83 16.97 3.94
N GLN A 134 6.74 17.32 4.62
CA GLN A 134 6.73 17.75 6.01
C GLN A 134 5.59 17.06 6.75
N TYR A 135 5.72 16.95 8.06
CA TYR A 135 4.60 16.51 8.90
C TYR A 135 3.48 17.54 8.84
N SER A 136 2.24 17.06 8.78
CA SER A 136 1.05 17.91 8.78
C SER A 136 0.81 18.53 10.15
N ARG A 137 1.05 17.77 11.23
CA ARG A 137 0.90 18.16 12.63
C ARG A 137 1.96 17.49 13.51
N ASP A 138 2.23 18.07 14.67
CA ASP A 138 3.20 17.53 15.64
C ASP A 138 2.72 16.24 16.32
N ASP A 139 1.40 16.00 16.34
CA ASP A 139 0.73 14.85 16.98
C ASP A 139 0.31 13.74 16.00
N HIS A 140 0.43 13.99 14.69
CA HIS A 140 0.07 13.06 13.63
C HIS A 140 1.18 12.97 12.58
N TYR A 141 1.84 11.82 12.50
CA TYR A 141 2.93 11.54 11.55
C TYR A 141 2.46 11.35 10.09
N SER A 142 1.37 12.02 9.68
CA SER A 142 0.93 12.05 8.29
C SER A 142 1.67 13.15 7.53
N LEU A 143 2.09 12.83 6.30
CA LEU A 143 2.95 13.70 5.51
C LEU A 143 2.16 14.48 4.46
N GLN A 144 2.57 15.73 4.25
CA GLN A 144 2.09 16.59 3.17
C GLN A 144 3.28 17.16 2.39
N ILE A 145 3.03 17.59 1.15
CA ILE A 145 4.06 18.24 0.32
C ILE A 145 4.53 19.51 1.03
N ASN A 146 5.84 19.69 1.13
CA ASN A 146 6.44 20.91 1.66
C ASN A 146 6.32 22.04 0.61
N PRO A 147 5.58 23.14 0.89
CA PRO A 147 5.51 24.30 0.01
C PRO A 147 6.87 24.94 -0.26
N ASP A 148 7.80 24.83 0.69
CA ASP A 148 9.14 25.39 0.61
C ASP A 148 10.16 24.44 -0.03
N SER A 149 9.70 23.34 -0.63
CA SER A 149 10.56 22.38 -1.35
C SER A 149 11.40 23.01 -2.47
N SER A 150 11.00 24.18 -2.98
CA SER A 150 11.76 24.96 -3.97
C SER A 150 13.16 25.39 -3.52
N ILE A 151 13.48 25.27 -2.22
CA ILE A 151 14.85 25.41 -1.72
C ILE A 151 15.82 24.45 -2.43
N ASN A 152 15.32 23.28 -2.87
CA ASN A 152 16.03 22.38 -3.76
C ASN A 152 15.62 22.67 -5.22
N PRO A 153 16.53 23.14 -6.08
CA PRO A 153 16.23 23.44 -7.49
C PRO A 153 15.65 22.25 -8.27
N GLU A 154 16.02 21.03 -7.91
CA GLU A 154 15.59 19.79 -8.59
C GLU A 154 14.34 19.17 -7.95
N HIS A 155 13.68 19.86 -6.99
CA HIS A 155 12.55 19.29 -6.23
C HIS A 155 11.42 18.76 -7.12
N LEU A 156 11.09 19.43 -8.23
CA LEU A 156 10.06 18.97 -9.16
C LEU A 156 10.42 17.62 -9.79
N SER A 157 11.70 17.40 -10.10
CA SER A 157 12.18 16.13 -10.64
C SER A 157 12.09 15.02 -9.58
N TYR A 158 12.39 15.34 -8.31
CA TYR A 158 12.19 14.41 -7.20
C TYR A 158 10.71 14.09 -6.96
N PHE A 159 9.78 15.05 -7.08
CA PHE A 159 8.35 14.75 -7.01
C PHE A 159 7.89 13.86 -8.17
N HIS A 160 8.39 14.08 -9.39
CA HIS A 160 8.14 13.19 -10.53
C HIS A 160 8.64 11.76 -10.23
N PHE A 161 9.84 11.64 -9.67
CA PHE A 161 10.37 10.36 -9.20
C PHE A 161 9.48 9.70 -8.13
N VAL A 162 9.04 10.45 -7.12
CA VAL A 162 8.14 9.95 -6.07
C VAL A 162 6.84 9.43 -6.68
N GLY A 163 6.26 10.16 -7.63
CA GLY A 163 5.10 9.72 -8.38
C GLY A 163 5.31 8.38 -9.09
N ARG A 164 6.48 8.20 -9.74
CA ARG A 164 6.84 6.93 -10.37
C ARG A 164 6.95 5.80 -9.36
N ILE A 165 7.57 6.03 -8.19
CA ILE A 165 7.68 5.01 -7.14
C ILE A 165 6.31 4.60 -6.59
N LEU A 166 5.42 5.57 -6.34
CA LEU A 166 4.03 5.30 -5.96
C LEU A 166 3.32 4.44 -7.02
N GLY A 167 3.53 4.77 -8.30
CA GLY A 167 3.01 4.00 -9.42
C GLY A 167 3.59 2.58 -9.48
N ILE A 168 4.89 2.41 -9.23
CA ILE A 168 5.58 1.11 -9.21
C ILE A 168 5.01 0.24 -8.08
N ALA A 169 4.84 0.81 -6.89
CA ALA A 169 4.28 0.11 -5.74
C ALA A 169 2.88 -0.43 -6.06
N VAL A 170 1.98 0.42 -6.55
CA VAL A 170 0.62 0.00 -6.94
C VAL A 170 0.64 -1.00 -8.10
N PHE A 171 1.49 -0.78 -9.12
CA PHE A 171 1.55 -1.62 -10.32
C PHE A 171 2.02 -3.05 -10.00
N HIS A 172 3.07 -3.19 -9.18
CA HIS A 172 3.65 -4.48 -8.80
C HIS A 172 3.03 -5.06 -7.53
N ASN A 173 1.98 -4.43 -7.01
CA ASN A 173 1.27 -4.86 -5.80
C ASN A 173 2.20 -4.98 -4.57
N HIS A 174 3.01 -3.94 -4.39
CA HIS A 174 3.81 -3.71 -3.20
C HIS A 174 3.20 -2.56 -2.39
N VAL A 175 3.45 -2.60 -1.10
CA VAL A 175 3.02 -1.58 -0.14
C VAL A 175 4.22 -0.69 0.19
N LEU A 176 3.98 0.60 0.36
CA LEU A 176 4.97 1.55 0.85
C LEU A 176 4.78 1.72 2.36
N ASP A 177 5.87 2.05 3.06
CA ASP A 177 5.78 2.49 4.43
C ASP A 177 5.69 4.01 4.49
N GLY A 178 4.89 4.52 5.42
CA GLY A 178 4.52 5.92 5.50
C GLY A 178 3.17 6.25 4.84
N GLY A 179 2.53 7.29 5.36
CA GLY A 179 1.18 7.68 4.97
C GLY A 179 1.11 9.16 4.64
N PHE A 180 0.48 9.47 3.51
CA PHE A 180 0.10 10.84 3.18
C PHE A 180 -1.21 11.20 3.89
N THR A 181 -1.51 12.48 3.96
CA THR A 181 -2.81 12.96 4.45
C THR A 181 -3.94 12.53 3.50
N LEU A 182 -5.16 12.33 4.00
CA LEU A 182 -6.34 12.03 3.16
C LEU A 182 -6.56 13.02 1.98
N PRO A 183 -6.34 14.33 2.13
CA PRO A 183 -6.41 15.30 1.04
C PRO A 183 -5.46 14.97 -0.12
N PHE A 184 -4.27 14.44 0.17
CA PHE A 184 -3.32 14.03 -0.86
C PHE A 184 -3.90 12.93 -1.76
N TYR A 185 -4.54 11.91 -1.16
CA TYR A 185 -5.20 10.84 -1.92
C TYR A 185 -6.43 11.35 -2.68
N LYS A 186 -7.20 12.28 -2.11
CA LYS A 186 -8.29 12.97 -2.84
C LYS A 186 -7.78 13.70 -4.08
N GLN A 187 -6.68 14.46 -3.95
CA GLN A 187 -6.06 15.13 -5.08
C GLN A 187 -5.60 14.13 -6.15
N LEU A 188 -5.03 12.99 -5.74
CA LEU A 188 -4.57 11.95 -6.68
C LEU A 188 -5.73 11.30 -7.46
N LEU A 189 -6.90 11.20 -6.82
CA LEU A 189 -8.16 10.76 -7.43
C LEU A 189 -8.88 11.85 -8.24
N ASN A 190 -8.34 13.08 -8.29
CA ASN A 190 -9.02 14.27 -8.83
C ASN A 190 -10.38 14.54 -8.18
N LYS A 191 -10.51 14.26 -6.87
CA LYS A 191 -11.70 14.59 -6.07
C LYS A 191 -11.53 15.96 -5.42
N PRO A 192 -12.63 16.73 -5.26
CA PRO A 192 -12.58 18.01 -4.57
C PRO A 192 -12.27 17.81 -3.09
N ILE A 193 -11.42 18.69 -2.56
CA ILE A 193 -11.16 18.79 -1.12
C ILE A 193 -12.33 19.52 -0.45
N THR A 194 -12.76 19.02 0.71
CA THR A 194 -13.91 19.52 1.47
C THR A 194 -13.49 20.11 2.81
N LEU A 195 -14.38 20.85 3.48
CA LEU A 195 -14.06 21.45 4.78
C LEU A 195 -13.68 20.41 5.85
N SER A 196 -14.32 19.23 5.83
CA SER A 196 -13.98 18.10 6.70
C SER A 196 -12.52 17.66 6.61
N ASP A 197 -11.88 17.89 5.47
CA ASP A 197 -10.50 17.50 5.23
C ASP A 197 -9.49 18.42 5.95
N ILE A 198 -9.92 19.62 6.33
CA ILE A 198 -9.13 20.54 7.14
C ILE A 198 -9.07 20.06 8.59
N GLU A 199 -10.11 19.39 9.10
CA GLU A 199 -10.18 18.98 10.51
C GLU A 199 -8.96 18.16 10.96
N ASP A 200 -8.49 17.25 10.10
CA ASP A 200 -7.34 16.41 10.39
C ASP A 200 -5.99 17.15 10.29
N VAL A 201 -5.95 18.26 9.55
CA VAL A 201 -4.70 18.98 9.21
C VAL A 201 -4.53 20.25 10.05
N ASP A 202 -5.62 20.98 10.28
CA ASP A 202 -5.67 22.26 10.98
C ASP A 202 -7.03 22.42 11.70
N PRO A 203 -7.19 21.82 12.89
CA PRO A 203 -8.46 21.83 13.62
C PRO A 203 -8.97 23.23 13.95
N ASP A 204 -8.07 24.19 14.16
CA ASP A 204 -8.43 25.57 14.50
C ASP A 204 -8.98 26.29 13.27
N LEU A 205 -8.33 26.14 12.10
CA LEU A 205 -8.87 26.66 10.84
C LEU A 205 -10.22 26.02 10.50
N HIS A 206 -10.36 24.71 10.72
CA HIS A 206 -11.64 24.02 10.55
C HIS A 206 -12.72 24.65 11.43
N ARG A 207 -12.45 24.90 12.71
CA ARG A 207 -13.39 25.54 13.63
C ARG A 207 -13.78 26.95 13.15
N SER A 208 -12.82 27.75 12.72
CA SER A 208 -13.08 29.11 12.21
C SER A 208 -13.94 29.12 10.95
N LEU A 209 -13.64 28.26 9.97
CA LEU A 209 -14.41 28.17 8.73
C LEU A 209 -15.81 27.58 8.95
N THR A 210 -15.95 26.61 9.85
CA THR A 210 -17.25 26.07 10.26
C THR A 210 -18.09 27.16 10.95
N TRP A 211 -17.48 27.96 11.83
CA TRP A 211 -18.16 29.08 12.47
C TRP A 211 -18.72 30.08 11.44
N ILE A 212 -17.95 30.43 10.41
CA ILE A 212 -18.41 31.30 9.30
C ILE A 212 -19.64 30.71 8.60
N LEU A 213 -19.69 29.39 8.40
CA LEU A 213 -20.83 28.75 7.74
C LEU A 213 -22.08 28.72 8.61
N GLU A 214 -21.92 28.49 9.91
CA GLU A 214 -23.03 28.25 10.85
C GLU A 214 -23.60 29.54 11.47
N ASN A 215 -22.81 30.62 11.51
CA ASN A 215 -23.19 31.87 12.17
C ASN A 215 -23.45 32.98 11.15
N ASN A 216 -24.17 34.01 11.60
CA ASN A 216 -24.34 35.25 10.82
C ASN A 216 -23.04 36.06 10.90
N ILE A 217 -22.47 36.43 9.75
CA ILE A 217 -21.20 37.16 9.65
C ILE A 217 -21.38 38.67 9.47
N THR A 218 -22.63 39.14 9.29
CA THR A 218 -22.96 40.54 8.99
C THR A 218 -22.46 41.47 10.10
N GLY A 219 -21.50 42.34 9.77
CA GLY A 219 -20.90 43.29 10.73
C GLY A 219 -19.97 42.66 11.77
N ILE A 220 -19.66 41.36 11.64
CA ILE A 220 -18.75 40.64 12.53
C ILE A 220 -17.42 40.33 11.82
N ILE A 221 -17.49 39.97 10.54
CA ILE A 221 -16.31 39.66 9.72
C ILE A 221 -16.26 40.64 8.56
N ASP A 222 -15.17 41.40 8.48
CA ASP A 222 -14.89 42.32 7.38
C ASP A 222 -13.80 41.71 6.48
N SER A 223 -14.14 40.58 5.85
CA SER A 223 -13.23 39.83 4.96
C SER A 223 -13.61 40.03 3.50
N THR A 224 -12.60 39.97 2.63
CA THR A 224 -12.77 39.93 1.17
C THR A 224 -12.41 38.54 0.65
N PHE A 225 -12.61 38.27 -0.64
CA PHE A 225 -12.13 37.03 -1.28
C PHE A 225 -10.62 37.06 -1.52
N SER A 226 -9.86 37.40 -0.47
CA SER A 226 -8.40 37.40 -0.47
C SER A 226 -7.88 36.86 0.87
N VAL A 227 -6.68 36.29 0.85
CA VAL A 227 -6.02 35.72 2.03
C VAL A 227 -4.64 36.33 2.17
N GLU A 228 -4.34 36.83 3.37
CA GLU A 228 -3.02 37.28 3.75
C GLU A 228 -2.15 36.08 4.15
N ASN A 229 -1.03 35.89 3.47
CA ASN A 229 -0.08 34.85 3.78
C ASN A 229 1.28 35.46 4.14
N ASN A 230 1.80 35.13 5.31
CA ASN A 230 3.14 35.49 5.72
C ASN A 230 4.14 34.46 5.18
N SER A 231 4.89 34.83 4.14
CA SER A 231 5.96 34.00 3.58
C SER A 231 7.31 34.66 3.87
N PHE A 232 8.14 34.02 4.71
CA PHE A 232 9.47 34.52 5.11
C PHE A 232 9.45 35.96 5.68
N GLY A 233 8.41 36.33 6.43
CA GLY A 233 8.25 37.66 7.02
C GLY A 233 7.61 38.70 6.09
N VAL A 234 7.29 38.34 4.84
CA VAL A 234 6.59 39.20 3.89
C VAL A 234 5.13 38.79 3.81
N LEU A 235 4.24 39.72 4.19
CA LEU A 235 2.80 39.60 4.00
C LEU A 235 2.47 39.74 2.51
N LYS A 236 2.02 38.64 1.89
CA LYS A 236 1.50 38.60 0.52
C LYS A 236 0.01 38.37 0.55
N VAL A 237 -0.74 39.25 -0.10
CA VAL A 237 -2.18 39.08 -0.33
C VAL A 237 -2.38 38.21 -1.56
N HIS A 238 -3.14 37.12 -1.42
CA HIS A 238 -3.52 36.26 -2.52
C HIS A 238 -5.03 36.33 -2.75
N GLU A 239 -5.46 36.64 -3.97
CA GLU A 239 -6.88 36.65 -4.31
C GLU A 239 -7.39 35.22 -4.55
N LEU A 240 -8.49 34.84 -3.88
CA LEU A 240 -9.10 33.52 -4.00
C LEU A 240 -9.85 33.33 -5.34
N LYS A 241 -10.23 34.43 -5.98
CA LYS A 241 -10.86 34.49 -7.30
C LYS A 241 -10.50 35.81 -7.99
N PRO A 242 -10.71 35.95 -9.32
CA PRO A 242 -10.42 37.19 -10.03
C PRO A 242 -11.11 38.41 -9.38
N ASN A 243 -10.34 39.46 -9.09
CA ASN A 243 -10.78 40.66 -8.36
C ASN A 243 -11.28 40.39 -6.94
N GLY A 244 -10.80 39.31 -6.31
CA GLY A 244 -11.26 38.85 -5.00
C GLY A 244 -11.05 39.86 -3.89
N ALA A 245 -9.99 40.68 -3.95
CA ALA A 245 -9.75 41.72 -2.94
C ALA A 245 -10.82 42.82 -2.93
N SER A 246 -11.58 42.98 -4.03
CA SER A 246 -12.67 43.96 -4.14
C SER A 246 -14.05 43.38 -3.83
N ILE A 247 -14.13 42.06 -3.57
CA ILE A 247 -15.40 41.36 -3.35
C ILE A 247 -15.49 41.04 -1.86
N ALA A 248 -16.43 41.68 -1.16
CA ALA A 248 -16.70 41.42 0.25
C ALA A 248 -17.36 40.04 0.46
N VAL A 249 -17.04 39.38 1.57
CA VAL A 249 -17.71 38.16 1.99
C VAL A 249 -19.03 38.54 2.67
N THR A 250 -20.13 38.00 2.18
CA THR A 250 -21.50 38.24 2.63
C THR A 250 -22.19 36.92 2.96
N GLU A 251 -23.35 36.97 3.61
CA GLU A 251 -24.14 35.77 3.92
C GLU A 251 -24.47 34.91 2.68
N ASP A 252 -24.70 35.56 1.54
CA ASP A 252 -25.03 34.89 0.28
C ASP A 252 -23.82 34.16 -0.34
N ASN A 253 -22.60 34.65 -0.11
CA ASN A 253 -21.40 34.16 -0.78
C ASN A 253 -20.40 33.44 0.16
N LYS A 254 -20.67 33.39 1.47
CA LYS A 254 -19.78 32.78 2.46
C LYS A 254 -19.42 31.31 2.18
N ARG A 255 -20.34 30.55 1.57
CA ARG A 255 -20.09 29.16 1.13
C ARG A 255 -19.04 29.08 0.03
N GLU A 256 -19.06 30.02 -0.91
CA GLU A 256 -18.05 30.12 -1.97
C GLU A 256 -16.70 30.50 -1.38
N TYR A 257 -16.67 31.49 -0.48
CA TYR A 257 -15.47 31.92 0.23
C TYR A 257 -14.79 30.73 0.94
N VAL A 258 -15.54 29.99 1.77
CA VAL A 258 -15.00 28.84 2.50
C VAL A 258 -14.48 27.77 1.54
N LYS A 259 -15.21 27.46 0.46
CA LYS A 259 -14.75 26.49 -0.55
C LYS A 259 -13.44 26.91 -1.21
N LEU A 260 -13.30 28.18 -1.59
CA LEU A 260 -12.07 28.68 -2.22
C LEU A 260 -10.91 28.75 -1.21
N TYR A 261 -11.19 29.11 0.05
CA TYR A 261 -10.20 29.13 1.12
C TYR A 261 -9.65 27.72 1.38
N VAL A 262 -10.52 26.71 1.46
CA VAL A 262 -10.13 25.30 1.62
C VAL A 262 -9.21 24.87 0.47
N ASN A 263 -9.60 25.15 -0.77
CA ASN A 263 -8.79 24.79 -1.93
C ASN A 263 -7.42 25.50 -1.91
N TYR A 264 -7.41 26.79 -1.59
CA TYR A 264 -6.18 27.57 -1.44
C TYR A 264 -5.26 26.97 -0.37
N ARG A 265 -5.78 26.62 0.81
CA ARG A 265 -4.99 26.06 1.91
C ARG A 265 -4.20 24.80 1.53
N PHE A 266 -4.77 23.98 0.66
CA PHE A 266 -4.16 22.72 0.21
C PHE A 266 -3.37 22.83 -1.08
N MET A 267 -3.68 23.78 -1.98
CA MET A 267 -2.97 23.93 -3.26
C MET A 267 -1.82 24.94 -3.20
N ARG A 268 -1.87 25.90 -2.27
CA ARG A 268 -0.92 27.01 -2.20
C ARG A 268 0.52 26.52 -2.10
N GLY A 269 1.32 26.89 -3.09
CA GLY A 269 2.76 26.64 -3.11
C GLY A 269 3.13 25.19 -3.39
N ILE A 270 2.16 24.31 -3.67
CA ILE A 270 2.41 22.89 -3.97
C ILE A 270 1.92 22.45 -5.36
N GLU A 271 1.30 23.33 -6.15
CA GLU A 271 0.66 22.96 -7.42
C GLU A 271 1.62 22.31 -8.41
N GLN A 272 2.82 22.87 -8.57
CA GLN A 272 3.84 22.35 -9.49
C GLN A 272 4.40 21.02 -9.00
N GLN A 273 4.62 20.91 -7.68
CA GLN A 273 5.09 19.71 -7.01
C GLN A 273 4.08 18.56 -7.18
N PHE A 274 2.81 18.84 -6.89
CA PHE A 274 1.74 17.86 -7.02
C PHE A 274 1.53 17.46 -8.48
N LEU A 275 1.60 18.42 -9.43
CA LEU A 275 1.51 18.12 -10.85
C LEU A 275 2.64 17.20 -11.33
N ALA A 276 3.88 17.45 -10.89
CA ALA A 276 5.02 16.60 -11.21
C ALA A 276 4.85 15.19 -10.65
N LEU A 277 4.39 15.07 -9.41
CA LEU A 277 4.09 13.78 -8.76
C LEU A 277 2.96 13.04 -9.48
N SER A 278 1.83 13.70 -9.70
CA SER A 278 0.66 13.13 -10.38
C SER A 278 1.00 12.67 -11.80
N LYS A 279 1.86 13.40 -12.51
CA LYS A 279 2.41 12.99 -13.81
C LYS A 279 3.20 11.69 -13.70
N GLY A 280 4.11 11.56 -12.72
CA GLY A 280 4.88 10.34 -12.50
C GLY A 280 4.03 9.13 -12.17
N PHE A 281 3.02 9.33 -11.32
CA PHE A 281 2.08 8.29 -10.95
C PHE A 281 1.22 7.85 -12.15
N GLY A 282 0.73 8.82 -12.92
CA GLY A 282 -0.08 8.61 -14.13
C GLY A 282 0.63 7.90 -15.28
N GLU A 283 1.97 7.89 -15.30
CA GLU A 283 2.75 7.13 -16.28
C GLU A 283 2.60 5.61 -16.11
N LEU A 284 2.33 5.13 -14.90
CA LEU A 284 2.16 3.71 -14.60
C LEU A 284 0.70 3.35 -14.34
N ILE A 285 -0.02 4.17 -13.59
CA ILE A 285 -1.41 3.92 -13.18
C ILE A 285 -2.33 4.91 -13.90
N LEU A 286 -3.18 4.40 -14.79
CA LEU A 286 -4.10 5.24 -15.54
C LEU A 286 -5.22 5.75 -14.62
N SER A 287 -5.47 7.06 -14.61
CA SER A 287 -6.41 7.71 -13.68
C SER A 287 -7.83 7.14 -13.71
N HIS A 288 -8.29 6.64 -14.85
CA HIS A 288 -9.61 6.02 -14.97
C HIS A 288 -9.74 4.71 -14.18
N LEU A 289 -8.64 3.97 -13.97
CA LEU A 289 -8.63 2.72 -13.20
C LEU A 289 -8.86 2.95 -11.71
N LEU A 290 -8.59 4.18 -11.24
CA LEU A 290 -8.75 4.56 -9.84
C LEU A 290 -10.11 5.19 -9.51
N ARG A 291 -10.94 5.49 -10.51
CA ARG A 291 -12.28 6.08 -10.31
C ARG A 291 -13.18 5.32 -9.32
N PRO A 292 -13.15 3.97 -9.26
CA PRO A 292 -13.98 3.23 -8.30
C PRO A 292 -13.54 3.40 -6.83
N PHE A 293 -12.32 3.87 -6.58
CA PHE A 293 -11.74 3.96 -5.26
C PHE A 293 -12.10 5.28 -4.57
N ASP A 294 -12.29 5.21 -3.26
CA ASP A 294 -12.23 6.37 -2.38
C ASP A 294 -10.81 6.65 -1.86
N GLU A 295 -10.63 7.80 -1.24
CA GLU A 295 -9.36 8.28 -0.71
C GLU A 295 -8.79 7.37 0.39
N ARG A 296 -9.64 6.74 1.21
CA ARG A 296 -9.22 5.79 2.25
C ARG A 296 -8.89 4.43 1.63
N GLU A 297 -9.66 4.03 0.62
CA GLU A 297 -9.40 2.82 -0.16
C GLU A 297 -8.06 2.94 -0.92
N LEU A 298 -7.74 4.10 -1.47
CA LEU A 298 -6.48 4.38 -2.14
C LEU A 298 -5.30 4.44 -1.15
N GLU A 299 -5.49 5.05 0.01
CA GLU A 299 -4.51 5.01 1.10
C GLU A 299 -4.16 3.56 1.46
N LEU A 300 -5.16 2.71 1.68
CA LEU A 300 -4.98 1.30 2.00
C LEU A 300 -4.34 0.50 0.86
N LEU A 301 -4.63 0.87 -0.39
CA LEU A 301 -4.00 0.27 -1.57
C LEU A 301 -2.49 0.55 -1.62
N ILE A 302 -2.08 1.78 -1.27
CA ILE A 302 -0.67 2.22 -1.32
C ILE A 302 0.10 1.80 -0.07
N SER A 303 -0.50 1.96 1.11
CA SER A 303 0.19 1.88 2.41
C SER A 303 -0.09 0.58 3.18
N GLY A 304 -1.03 -0.24 2.71
CA GLY A 304 -1.47 -1.46 3.39
C GLY A 304 -2.11 -1.21 4.75
N ILE A 305 -2.31 -2.28 5.52
CA ILE A 305 -2.84 -2.20 6.90
C ILE A 305 -1.65 -2.01 7.86
N SER A 306 -1.70 -0.93 8.66
CA SER A 306 -0.75 -0.62 9.73
C SER A 306 -0.93 -1.52 10.96
N LYS A 307 -2.16 -1.74 11.39
CA LYS A 307 -2.47 -2.51 12.60
C LYS A 307 -2.45 -4.02 12.31
N ILE A 308 -1.44 -4.69 12.85
CA ILE A 308 -1.33 -6.15 12.79
C ILE A 308 -2.34 -6.79 13.74
N ASP A 309 -3.28 -7.55 13.18
CA ASP A 309 -4.16 -8.44 13.94
C ASP A 309 -3.43 -9.77 14.16
N VAL A 310 -2.99 -10.01 15.41
CA VAL A 310 -2.26 -11.22 15.79
C VAL A 310 -3.13 -12.47 15.64
N ASN A 311 -4.45 -12.36 15.82
CA ASN A 311 -5.36 -13.50 15.65
C ASN A 311 -5.46 -13.89 14.17
N ASP A 312 -5.59 -12.91 13.27
CA ASP A 312 -5.57 -13.16 11.82
C ASP A 312 -4.22 -13.73 11.38
N TRP A 313 -3.10 -13.24 11.93
CA TRP A 313 -1.77 -13.76 11.65
C TRP A 313 -1.66 -15.24 12.05
N LYS A 314 -2.08 -15.57 13.28
CA LYS A 314 -2.05 -16.93 13.81
C LYS A 314 -2.94 -17.86 13.01
N ALA A 315 -4.16 -17.44 12.66
CA ALA A 315 -5.11 -18.23 11.88
C ALA A 315 -4.62 -18.55 10.45
N ASN A 316 -3.79 -17.67 9.87
CA ASN A 316 -3.27 -17.82 8.52
C ASN A 316 -1.78 -18.21 8.47
N THR A 317 -1.25 -18.78 9.55
CA THR A 317 0.12 -19.29 9.62
C THR A 317 0.18 -20.77 9.27
N ARG A 318 1.06 -21.13 8.34
CA ARG A 318 1.39 -22.51 8.01
C ARG A 318 2.51 -23.02 8.90
N LEU A 319 2.32 -24.20 9.49
CA LEU A 319 3.34 -24.87 10.29
C LEU A 319 4.03 -25.97 9.48
N LYS A 320 5.36 -26.06 9.58
CA LYS A 320 6.17 -27.12 8.96
C LYS A 320 7.06 -27.77 10.01
N GLN A 321 7.07 -29.11 10.04
CA GLN A 321 7.82 -29.92 11.01
C GLN A 321 7.43 -29.59 12.48
N CYS A 322 6.23 -29.07 12.70
CA CYS A 322 5.68 -28.73 14.01
C CYS A 322 4.15 -28.71 13.95
N THR A 323 3.50 -28.68 15.11
CA THR A 323 2.05 -28.56 15.30
C THR A 323 1.74 -27.34 16.16
N ALA A 324 0.46 -26.95 16.25
CA ALA A 324 0.04 -25.81 17.06
C ALA A 324 0.38 -25.98 18.55
N ASP A 325 0.42 -27.23 19.03
CA ASP A 325 0.71 -27.58 20.43
C ASP A 325 2.21 -27.71 20.73
N THR A 326 3.07 -27.58 19.72
CA THR A 326 4.52 -27.64 19.90
C THR A 326 4.98 -26.48 20.79
N PRO A 327 5.78 -26.70 21.85
CA PRO A 327 6.14 -25.67 22.82
C PRO A 327 6.68 -24.39 22.18
N GLN A 328 7.57 -24.51 21.19
CA GLN A 328 8.15 -23.38 20.48
C GLN A 328 7.11 -22.58 19.68
N ILE A 329 6.05 -23.21 19.17
CA ILE A 329 4.96 -22.51 18.47
C ILE A 329 4.07 -21.78 19.48
N VAL A 330 3.79 -22.38 20.63
CA VAL A 330 3.07 -21.71 21.72
C VAL A 330 3.87 -20.50 22.22
N TRP A 331 5.17 -20.68 22.47
CA TRP A 331 6.07 -19.61 22.87
C TRP A 331 6.16 -18.52 21.81
N PHE A 332 6.28 -18.86 20.52
CA PHE A 332 6.28 -17.88 19.43
C PHE A 332 5.11 -16.91 19.53
N TRP A 333 3.89 -17.43 19.65
CA TRP A 333 2.71 -16.57 19.72
C TRP A 333 2.61 -15.79 21.04
N GLN A 334 3.04 -16.36 22.16
CA GLN A 334 3.14 -15.63 23.43
C GLN A 334 4.13 -14.45 23.32
N ILE A 335 5.27 -14.66 22.67
CA ILE A 335 6.27 -13.62 22.42
C ILE A 335 5.67 -12.54 21.51
N VAL A 336 5.04 -12.91 20.40
CA VAL A 336 4.37 -11.97 19.47
C VAL A 336 3.27 -11.16 20.16
N GLU A 337 2.47 -11.80 21.01
CA GLU A 337 1.43 -11.12 21.82
C GLU A 337 2.05 -10.17 22.85
N SER A 338 3.23 -10.48 23.40
CA SER A 338 3.96 -9.60 24.33
C SER A 338 4.63 -8.39 23.67
N TYR A 339 4.95 -8.49 22.38
CA TYR A 339 5.61 -7.43 21.63
C TYR A 339 4.72 -6.19 21.44
N SER A 340 5.37 -5.03 21.42
CA SER A 340 4.74 -3.76 21.03
C SER A 340 4.30 -3.81 19.55
N PRO A 341 3.38 -2.92 19.12
CA PRO A 341 3.01 -2.82 17.70
C PRO A 341 4.21 -2.65 16.76
N GLU A 342 5.22 -1.89 17.17
CA GLU A 342 6.43 -1.60 16.41
C GLU A 342 7.28 -2.87 16.25
N MET A 343 7.51 -3.60 17.36
CA MET A 343 8.27 -4.85 17.33
C MET A 343 7.56 -5.95 16.52
N ARG A 344 6.22 -5.99 16.53
CA ARG A 344 5.44 -6.88 15.65
C ARG A 344 5.63 -6.52 14.16
N ALA A 345 5.69 -5.23 13.85
CA ALA A 345 5.92 -4.75 12.50
C ALA A 345 7.34 -5.07 12.01
N GLN A 346 8.35 -4.91 12.88
CA GLN A 346 9.73 -5.31 12.60
C GLN A 346 9.86 -6.82 12.40
N LEU A 347 9.22 -7.64 13.23
CA LEU A 347 9.19 -9.09 13.04
C LEU A 347 8.53 -9.48 11.70
N LEU A 348 7.42 -8.83 11.34
CA LEU A 348 6.77 -9.07 10.06
C LEU A 348 7.68 -8.68 8.89
N GLN A 349 8.38 -7.56 9.01
CA GLN A 349 9.36 -7.11 8.03
C GLN A 349 10.54 -8.07 7.93
N PHE A 350 11.07 -8.55 9.04
CA PHE A 350 12.14 -9.54 9.07
C PHE A 350 11.77 -10.78 8.26
N VAL A 351 10.56 -11.30 8.43
CA VAL A 351 10.13 -12.55 7.77
C VAL A 351 9.59 -12.35 6.35
N THR A 352 9.05 -11.17 6.03
CA THR A 352 8.33 -10.93 4.75
C THR A 352 8.92 -9.80 3.91
N GLY A 353 9.85 -9.01 4.42
CA GLY A 353 10.36 -7.79 3.76
C GLY A 353 9.38 -6.62 3.76
N SER A 354 8.26 -6.71 4.48
CA SER A 354 7.24 -5.66 4.61
C SER A 354 6.77 -5.56 6.06
N CYS A 355 6.67 -4.35 6.60
CA CYS A 355 6.08 -4.09 7.91
C CYS A 355 4.53 -4.01 7.86
N ARG A 356 3.94 -4.03 6.66
CA ARG A 356 2.49 -3.86 6.42
C ARG A 356 1.84 -5.16 5.98
N VAL A 357 0.57 -5.33 6.40
CA VAL A 357 -0.27 -6.48 6.03
C VAL A 357 -1.12 -6.11 4.80
N PRO A 358 -1.27 -7.00 3.80
CA PRO A 358 -2.21 -6.77 2.70
C PRO A 358 -3.62 -6.53 3.23
N LEU A 359 -4.43 -5.75 2.50
CA LEU A 359 -5.80 -5.45 2.90
C LEU A 359 -6.64 -6.71 3.18
N GLN A 360 -6.45 -7.76 2.38
CA GLN A 360 -7.18 -9.02 2.52
C GLN A 360 -6.77 -9.84 3.76
N GLY A 361 -5.83 -9.35 4.58
CA GLY A 361 -5.29 -10.01 5.76
C GLY A 361 -4.11 -10.92 5.45
N PHE A 362 -3.67 -11.68 6.46
CA PHE A 362 -2.53 -12.58 6.36
C PHE A 362 -2.73 -13.72 5.36
N ARG A 363 -3.98 -14.08 5.05
CA ARG A 363 -4.32 -15.05 3.99
C ARG A 363 -3.84 -14.65 2.60
N ALA A 364 -3.61 -13.37 2.37
CA ALA A 364 -3.24 -12.82 1.06
C ALA A 364 -1.81 -12.31 1.01
N LEU A 365 -0.97 -12.68 1.98
CA LEU A 365 0.46 -12.39 1.96
C LEU A 365 1.05 -12.79 0.60
N GLN A 366 1.89 -11.91 0.05
CA GLN A 366 2.53 -12.13 -1.25
C GLN A 366 3.91 -12.73 -1.03
N GLY A 367 4.32 -13.69 -1.87
CA GLY A 367 5.70 -14.15 -1.93
C GLY A 367 6.40 -13.61 -3.18
N SER A 368 7.69 -13.90 -3.34
CA SER A 368 8.48 -13.39 -4.48
C SER A 368 8.54 -14.32 -5.69
N THR A 369 8.18 -15.59 -5.53
CA THR A 369 8.09 -16.51 -6.66
C THR A 369 6.91 -16.06 -7.51
N GLY A 370 7.12 -15.75 -8.80
CA GLY A 370 6.10 -15.37 -9.78
C GLY A 370 5.02 -16.44 -10.07
N ALA A 371 4.69 -17.26 -9.07
CA ALA A 371 3.51 -18.07 -8.99
C ALA A 371 2.30 -17.17 -8.73
N VAL A 372 1.22 -17.43 -9.47
CA VAL A 372 -0.06 -16.74 -9.36
C VAL A 372 -0.75 -17.21 -8.06
N GLY A 373 -0.45 -16.59 -6.92
CA GLY A 373 -1.19 -16.89 -5.68
C GLY A 373 -0.54 -16.40 -4.38
N PRO A 374 -1.34 -16.23 -3.32
CA PRO A 374 -0.83 -15.83 -2.01
C PRO A 374 0.09 -16.89 -1.40
N ARG A 375 1.09 -16.43 -0.64
CA ARG A 375 2.04 -17.22 0.12
C ARG A 375 1.89 -16.88 1.60
N LEU A 376 1.27 -17.79 2.34
CA LEU A 376 1.06 -17.66 3.77
C LEU A 376 2.38 -17.55 4.54
N PHE A 377 2.32 -16.86 5.67
CA PHE A 377 3.38 -16.88 6.66
C PHE A 377 3.63 -18.33 7.11
N THR A 378 4.88 -18.76 7.14
CA THR A 378 5.25 -20.15 7.43
C THR A 378 6.27 -20.22 8.55
N ILE A 379 5.99 -20.95 9.62
CA ILE A 379 6.99 -21.29 10.64
C ILE A 379 7.49 -22.70 10.36
N HIS A 380 8.80 -22.87 10.29
CA HIS A 380 9.46 -24.14 10.08
C HIS A 380 10.42 -24.41 11.21
N LEU A 381 10.14 -25.46 11.98
CA LEU A 381 10.97 -25.83 13.11
C LEU A 381 12.15 -26.68 12.63
N THR A 382 13.38 -26.25 12.88
CA THR A 382 14.59 -26.91 12.38
C THR A 382 15.27 -27.72 13.48
N ALA A 383 15.26 -29.04 13.35
CA ALA A 383 15.79 -29.98 14.34
C ALA A 383 17.32 -30.05 14.40
N ASP A 384 17.97 -29.95 13.25
CA ASP A 384 19.40 -30.26 13.10
C ASP A 384 20.30 -29.02 13.20
N VAL A 385 19.85 -28.00 13.94
CA VAL A 385 20.53 -26.69 14.05
C VAL A 385 20.86 -26.40 15.52
N PRO A 386 22.08 -25.93 15.85
CA PRO A 386 22.44 -25.55 17.21
C PRO A 386 21.46 -24.53 17.81
N LEU A 387 21.11 -24.74 19.09
CA LEU A 387 20.19 -23.86 19.83
C LEU A 387 20.72 -22.44 20.04
N GLN A 388 22.01 -22.21 19.81
CA GLN A 388 22.61 -20.87 19.91
C GLN A 388 22.42 -20.04 18.65
N ASN A 389 22.02 -20.66 17.54
CA ASN A 389 21.81 -19.97 16.29
C ASN A 389 20.58 -19.07 16.37
N LEU A 390 20.65 -17.96 15.64
CA LEU A 390 19.50 -17.07 15.44
C LEU A 390 18.47 -17.71 14.50
N PRO A 391 17.17 -17.36 14.66
CA PRO A 391 16.17 -17.68 13.66
C PRO A 391 16.54 -17.09 12.30
N LYS A 392 16.19 -17.78 11.21
CA LYS A 392 16.51 -17.33 9.85
C LYS A 392 15.23 -17.07 9.06
N ALA A 393 15.13 -15.90 8.47
CA ALA A 393 14.02 -15.54 7.60
C ALA A 393 14.33 -15.83 6.12
N HIS A 394 13.30 -16.26 5.40
CA HIS A 394 13.29 -16.35 3.94
C HIS A 394 12.11 -15.52 3.42
N THR A 395 12.36 -14.21 3.25
CA THR A 395 11.39 -13.20 2.77
C THR A 395 10.63 -13.68 1.55
N CYS A 396 11.34 -14.33 0.63
CA CYS A 396 10.89 -15.00 -0.59
C CYS A 396 9.60 -15.82 -0.41
N PHE A 397 9.58 -16.58 0.67
CA PHE A 397 8.59 -17.61 0.99
C PHE A 397 7.73 -17.23 2.20
N ASN A 398 7.91 -16.03 2.75
CA ASN A 398 7.36 -15.60 4.03
C ASN A 398 7.59 -16.66 5.12
N ARG A 399 8.81 -17.23 5.17
CA ARG A 399 9.14 -18.37 6.03
C ARG A 399 10.16 -17.99 7.09
N LEU A 400 9.85 -18.33 8.34
CA LEU A 400 10.75 -18.26 9.47
C LEU A 400 11.23 -19.67 9.84
N ASP A 401 12.52 -19.92 9.68
CA ASP A 401 13.18 -21.13 10.18
C ASP A 401 13.59 -20.89 11.63
N LEU A 402 12.99 -21.65 12.54
CA LEU A 402 13.13 -21.49 13.98
C LEU A 402 13.85 -22.72 14.58
N PRO A 403 14.99 -22.54 15.27
CA PRO A 403 15.62 -23.61 16.03
C PRO A 403 14.70 -24.17 17.13
N MET A 404 14.90 -25.44 17.51
CA MET A 404 14.18 -26.08 18.62
C MET A 404 14.67 -25.62 19.99
N TYR A 405 14.58 -24.32 20.28
CA TYR A 405 14.95 -23.76 21.58
C TYR A 405 14.31 -24.55 22.73
N ASP A 406 15.05 -24.72 23.81
CA ASP A 406 14.68 -25.54 24.97
C ASP A 406 13.90 -24.76 26.04
N SER A 407 13.87 -23.43 25.93
CA SER A 407 13.18 -22.55 26.87
C SER A 407 12.56 -21.33 26.18
N TYR A 408 11.47 -20.84 26.78
CA TYR A 408 10.80 -19.61 26.37
C TYR A 408 11.76 -18.42 26.35
N GLN A 409 12.59 -18.26 27.39
CA GLN A 409 13.49 -17.12 27.52
C GLN A 409 14.55 -17.11 26.42
N LEU A 410 15.20 -18.25 26.16
CA LEU A 410 16.19 -18.34 25.08
C LEU A 410 15.56 -18.02 23.73
N MET A 411 14.35 -18.52 23.47
CA MET A 411 13.64 -18.23 22.24
C MET A 411 13.26 -16.74 22.11
N TYR A 412 12.80 -16.11 23.20
CA TYR A 412 12.52 -14.68 23.25
C TYR A 412 13.78 -13.90 22.90
N ASP A 413 14.87 -14.11 23.64
CA ASP A 413 16.12 -13.37 23.45
C ASP A 413 16.66 -13.52 22.03
N LYS A 414 16.67 -14.75 21.48
CA LYS A 414 17.18 -15.03 20.13
C LYS A 414 16.29 -14.49 19.02
N LEU A 415 14.96 -14.53 19.21
CA LEU A 415 14.02 -13.95 18.25
C LEU A 415 14.09 -12.42 18.25
N THR A 416 14.13 -11.79 19.42
CA THR A 416 14.30 -10.34 19.56
C THR A 416 15.63 -9.91 18.94
N GLN A 417 16.73 -10.58 19.30
CA GLN A 417 18.06 -10.30 18.74
C GLN A 417 18.06 -10.37 17.21
N ALA A 418 17.48 -11.41 16.61
CA ALA A 418 17.46 -11.55 15.15
C ALA A 418 16.66 -10.45 14.45
N VAL A 419 15.55 -10.01 15.04
CA VAL A 419 14.73 -8.92 14.50
C VAL A 419 15.48 -7.59 14.62
N GLU A 420 16.06 -7.30 15.78
CA GLU A 420 16.80 -6.06 16.03
C GLU A 420 18.09 -5.97 15.20
N GLU A 421 18.86 -7.04 15.06
CA GLU A 421 20.10 -7.05 14.27
C GLU A 421 19.85 -6.99 12.75
N THR A 422 18.67 -7.42 12.28
CA THR A 422 18.34 -7.38 10.84
C THR A 422 17.63 -6.08 10.45
N CYS A 423 16.91 -5.44 11.38
CA CYS A 423 16.25 -4.15 11.18
C CYS A 423 17.08 -2.96 11.69
N GLY A 424 18.16 -3.20 12.44
CA GLY A 424 18.99 -2.20 13.10
C GLY A 424 20.31 -1.94 12.37
N PHE A 425 20.29 -0.99 11.45
CA PHE A 425 21.39 -0.01 11.36
C PHE A 425 20.78 1.38 11.62
N ALA A 426 20.50 1.63 12.90
CA ALA A 426 20.17 2.94 13.42
C ALA A 426 20.59 3.07 14.89
N VAL A 427 21.77 2.56 15.28
CA VAL A 427 22.46 2.99 16.49
C VAL A 427 23.98 2.92 16.25
N GLU A 428 24.57 4.12 16.23
CA GLU A 428 26.00 4.51 16.15
C GLU A 428 26.76 4.37 14.82
#